data_AF-T0SA01-F1
#
_entry.id   AF-T0SA01-F1
#
_cell.length_a   1.000
_cell.length_b   1.000
_cell.length_c   1.000
_cell.angle_alpha   90.00
_cell.angle_beta   90.00
_cell.angle_gamma   90.00
#
_symmetry.space_group_name_H-M   'P 1'
#
loop_
_entity.id
_entity.type
_entity.pdbx_description
1 polymer ?
#
loop_
_entity_poly.entity_id
_entity_poly.type
_entity_poly.pdbx_seq_one_letter_code
_entity_poly.pdbx_strand_id
1 'polypeptide(L)'
;MKAYISEPLPWMTNVRTDWTAECAVNTTACKERILMLGRNQSQHLRPGGAFAYGPAFDVTRQTVLLDPHSPTPLLLRMPLSQYFSVALRRDTMALDNGALAVNDFGSVLVSRFLRIPVAYTAFWAVNTTTGSVEMYGAMQLPLFTVAFGALKFGMRAVMTTYIVWLM
;
A
#
# COMPACT_ATOMS: atom_id res chain seq x y z
N MET A 1 -11.36 -6.92 -16.45
CA MET A 1 -12.50 -7.63 -15.82
C MET A 1 -12.14 -8.46 -14.57
N LYS A 2 -10.97 -8.27 -13.92
CA LYS A 2 -10.53 -9.09 -12.76
C LYS A 2 -10.82 -8.47 -11.38
N ALA A 3 -11.29 -7.22 -11.33
CA ALA A 3 -11.51 -6.46 -10.11
C ALA A 3 -12.84 -6.77 -9.38
N TYR A 4 -13.59 -7.79 -9.82
CA TYR A 4 -14.91 -8.15 -9.29
C TYR A 4 -14.97 -9.57 -8.69
N ILE A 5 -13.88 -10.35 -8.77
CA ILE A 5 -13.84 -11.75 -8.28
C ILE A 5 -13.23 -11.83 -6.87
N SER A 6 -12.65 -10.75 -6.34
CA SER A 6 -11.89 -10.80 -5.09
C SER A 6 -12.67 -10.44 -3.81
N GLU A 7 -13.95 -10.10 -3.89
CA GLU A 7 -14.77 -9.87 -2.70
C GLU A 7 -15.82 -10.99 -2.58
N PRO A 8 -15.57 -12.04 -1.78
CA PRO A 8 -16.52 -13.12 -1.61
C PRO A 8 -17.80 -12.61 -0.95
N LEU A 9 -18.94 -13.04 -1.48
CA LEU A 9 -20.24 -12.89 -0.83
C LEU A 9 -20.45 -14.10 0.11
N PRO A 10 -21.02 -13.90 1.32
CA PRO A 10 -21.42 -12.61 1.89
C PRO A 10 -20.20 -11.76 2.25
N TRP A 11 -20.33 -10.43 2.13
CA TRP A 11 -19.30 -9.50 2.58
C TRP A 11 -19.08 -9.69 4.08
N MET A 12 -18.11 -10.53 4.44
CA MET A 12 -17.77 -10.74 5.84
C MET A 12 -17.44 -9.37 6.45
N THR A 13 -17.94 -9.13 7.66
CA THR A 13 -17.61 -7.95 8.45
C THR A 13 -16.12 -7.98 8.76
N ASN A 14 -15.31 -7.49 7.84
CA ASN A 14 -13.89 -7.38 8.03
C ASN A 14 -13.66 -6.35 9.14
N VAL A 15 -13.02 -6.80 10.23
CA VAL A 15 -12.57 -5.91 11.29
C VAL A 15 -11.38 -5.12 10.74
N ARG A 16 -11.67 -3.95 10.16
CA ARG A 16 -10.68 -3.00 9.64
C ARG A 16 -10.67 -1.77 10.52
N THR A 17 -9.48 -1.28 10.82
CA THR A 17 -9.33 -0.02 11.57
C THR A 17 -9.74 1.15 10.69
N ASP A 18 -10.67 1.97 11.16
CA ASP A 18 -11.02 3.20 10.46
C ASP A 18 -10.00 4.31 10.76
N TRP A 19 -9.04 4.45 9.85
CA TRP A 19 -8.01 5.48 9.94
C TRP A 19 -8.52 6.89 9.65
N THR A 20 -9.74 7.08 9.13
CA THR A 20 -10.21 8.40 8.72
C THR A 20 -10.33 9.35 9.92
N ALA A 21 -10.90 8.87 11.03
CA ALA A 21 -11.02 9.63 12.26
C ALA A 21 -9.65 9.85 12.93
N GLU A 22 -8.83 8.79 13.03
CA GLU A 22 -7.52 8.87 13.71
C GLU A 22 -6.54 9.80 12.97
N CYS A 23 -6.46 9.69 11.65
CA CYS A 23 -5.57 10.51 10.83
C CYS A 23 -6.02 11.97 10.70
N ALA A 24 -7.30 12.28 10.96
CA ALA A 24 -7.81 13.65 10.93
C ALA A 24 -7.31 14.49 12.12
N VAL A 25 -7.11 13.85 13.27
CA VAL A 25 -6.70 14.52 14.51
C VAL A 25 -5.17 14.70 14.57
N ASN A 26 -4.41 13.63 14.32
CA ASN A 26 -2.95 13.68 14.36
C ASN A 26 -2.33 12.82 13.25
N THR A 27 -1.92 13.50 12.18
CA THR A 27 -1.39 12.84 10.98
C THR A 27 -0.09 12.09 11.26
N THR A 28 0.79 12.62 12.11
CA THR A 28 2.07 11.99 12.43
C THR A 28 1.86 10.71 13.24
N ALA A 29 1.10 10.78 14.33
CA ALA A 29 0.81 9.61 15.17
C ALA A 29 0.04 8.53 14.38
N CYS A 30 -0.88 8.92 13.50
CA CYS A 30 -1.61 7.99 12.65
C CYS A 30 -0.67 7.23 11.70
N LYS A 31 0.29 7.91 11.07
CA LYS A 31 1.27 7.25 10.19
C LYS A 31 2.12 6.23 10.94
N GLU A 32 2.56 6.55 12.15
CA GLU A 32 3.32 5.61 12.99
C GLU A 32 2.50 4.37 13.33
N ARG A 33 1.21 4.54 13.69
CA ARG A 33 0.30 3.42 13.97
C ARG A 33 0.05 2.54 12.74
N ILE A 34 -0.17 3.15 11.57
CA ILE A 34 -0.36 2.41 10.31
C ILE A 34 0.91 1.61 9.98
N LEU A 35 2.09 2.21 10.13
CA LEU A 35 3.37 1.55 9.89
C LEU A 35 3.59 0.39 10.87
N MET A 36 3.32 0.59 12.15
CA MET A 36 3.42 -0.43 13.20
C MET A 36 2.48 -1.60 12.92
N LEU A 37 1.25 -1.33 12.50
CA LEU A 37 0.30 -2.37 12.15
C LEU A 37 0.75 -3.14 10.91
N GLY A 38 1.29 -2.46 9.88
CA GLY A 38 1.88 -3.11 8.72
C GLY A 38 3.02 -4.05 9.10
N ARG A 39 3.94 -3.61 9.97
CA ARG A 39 5.03 -4.43 10.53
C ARG A 39 4.49 -5.65 11.28
N ASN A 40 3.46 -5.47 12.11
CA ASN A 40 2.82 -6.58 12.83
C ASN A 40 2.17 -7.59 11.86
N GLN A 41 1.43 -7.11 10.86
CA GLN A 41 0.80 -7.98 9.85
C GLN A 41 1.83 -8.76 9.05
N SER A 42 3.01 -8.20 8.81
CA SER A 42 4.09 -8.87 8.09
C SER A 42 4.62 -10.12 8.79
N GLN A 43 4.40 -10.28 10.10
CA GLN A 43 4.76 -11.50 10.82
C GLN A 43 3.95 -12.72 10.37
N HIS A 44 2.81 -12.51 9.71
CA HIS A 44 1.99 -13.58 9.14
C HIS A 44 2.47 -14.03 7.75
N LEU A 45 3.47 -13.36 7.16
CA LEU A 45 4.10 -13.85 5.93
C LEU A 45 4.83 -15.16 6.24
N ARG A 46 4.57 -16.18 5.42
CA ARG A 46 5.35 -17.41 5.47
C ARG A 46 6.83 -17.10 5.21
N PRO A 47 7.77 -17.82 5.85
CA PRO A 47 9.18 -17.73 5.50
C PRO A 47 9.37 -17.93 3.98
N GLY A 48 10.14 -17.04 3.34
CA GLY A 48 10.31 -17.01 1.87
C GLY A 48 9.09 -16.56 1.03
N GLY A 49 7.90 -16.35 1.62
CA GLY A 49 6.72 -15.86 0.91
C GLY A 49 6.85 -14.40 0.44
N ALA A 50 6.43 -14.11 -0.79
CA ALA A 50 6.45 -12.75 -1.36
C ALA A 50 5.15 -11.96 -1.07
N PHE A 51 4.07 -12.63 -0.67
CA PHE A 51 2.80 -11.98 -0.38
C PHE A 51 1.98 -12.75 0.66
N ALA A 52 1.13 -12.04 1.39
CA ALA A 52 0.09 -12.57 2.24
C ALA A 52 -1.16 -11.70 2.06
N TYR A 53 -2.28 -12.33 1.74
CA TYR A 53 -3.58 -11.67 1.63
C TYR A 53 -4.40 -11.95 2.87
N GLY A 54 -4.91 -10.90 3.49
CA GLY A 54 -5.68 -10.96 4.72
C GLY A 54 -7.04 -10.28 4.56
N PRO A 55 -7.98 -10.53 5.49
CA PRO A 55 -9.29 -9.88 5.47
C PRO A 55 -9.19 -8.34 5.60
N ALA A 56 -8.20 -7.87 6.36
CA ALA A 56 -7.99 -6.45 6.63
C ALA A 56 -6.79 -5.85 5.89
N PHE A 57 -5.74 -6.64 5.64
CA PHE A 57 -4.47 -6.17 5.09
C PHE A 57 -3.90 -7.15 4.09
N ASP A 58 -3.31 -6.59 3.04
CA ASP A 58 -2.45 -7.32 2.14
C ASP A 58 -1.02 -6.88 2.39
N VAL A 59 -0.09 -7.83 2.50
CA VAL A 59 1.33 -7.55 2.70
C VAL A 59 2.11 -8.17 1.56
N THR A 60 2.98 -7.38 0.94
CA THR A 60 3.93 -7.81 -0.08
C THR A 60 5.35 -7.64 0.42
N ARG A 61 6.23 -8.54 0.04
CA ARG A 61 7.66 -8.51 0.30
C ARG A 61 8.41 -8.72 -1.02
N GLN A 62 9.40 -7.88 -1.26
CA GLN A 62 10.29 -7.99 -2.40
C GLN A 62 11.72 -7.68 -1.98
N THR A 63 12.66 -8.55 -2.32
CA THR A 63 14.09 -8.29 -2.16
C THR A 63 14.57 -7.34 -3.25
N VAL A 64 15.27 -6.29 -2.86
CA VAL A 64 15.86 -5.30 -3.77
C VAL A 64 17.35 -5.19 -3.47
N LEU A 65 18.18 -5.26 -4.52
CA LEU A 65 19.63 -5.12 -4.39
C LEU A 65 19.99 -3.64 -4.25
N LEU A 66 20.73 -3.30 -3.20
CA LEU A 66 21.36 -1.99 -3.07
C LEU A 66 22.67 -2.03 -3.85
N ASP A 67 22.65 -1.42 -5.02
CA ASP A 67 23.81 -1.34 -5.91
C ASP A 67 23.94 0.12 -6.38
N PRO A 68 24.83 0.91 -5.76
CA PRO A 68 25.02 2.31 -6.12
C PRO A 68 25.65 2.50 -7.51
N HIS A 69 26.17 1.41 -8.12
CA HIS A 69 26.72 1.41 -9.47
C HIS A 69 25.74 0.88 -10.52
N SER A 70 24.53 0.50 -10.11
CA SER A 70 23.52 0.01 -11.04
C SER A 70 23.14 1.12 -12.03
N PRO A 71 23.06 0.83 -13.34
CA PRO A 71 22.57 1.81 -14.32
C PRO A 71 21.09 2.14 -14.11
N THR A 72 20.37 1.32 -13.35
CA THR A 72 18.95 1.52 -13.02
C THR A 72 18.80 2.04 -11.59
N PRO A 73 18.25 3.26 -11.39
CA PRO A 73 18.00 3.81 -10.06
C PRO A 73 17.19 2.85 -9.19
N LEU A 74 17.51 2.76 -7.89
CA LEU A 74 16.77 1.91 -6.95
C LEU A 74 15.27 2.17 -6.98
N LEU A 75 14.88 3.43 -7.16
CA LEU A 75 13.48 3.83 -7.26
C LEU A 75 12.71 3.03 -8.33
N LEU A 76 13.31 2.75 -9.49
CA LEU A 76 12.64 1.98 -10.56
C LEU A 76 12.54 0.48 -10.26
N ARG A 77 13.37 -0.01 -9.34
CA ARG A 77 13.40 -1.42 -8.91
C ARG A 77 12.48 -1.69 -7.72
N MET A 78 12.04 -0.64 -7.02
CA MET A 78 11.15 -0.75 -5.86
C MET A 78 9.71 -1.08 -6.28
N PRO A 79 8.99 -1.92 -5.50
CA PRO A 79 7.57 -2.18 -5.73
C PRO A 79 6.76 -0.89 -5.55
N LEU A 80 5.76 -0.70 -6.43
CA LEU A 80 4.80 0.41 -6.36
C LEU A 80 5.44 1.81 -6.43
N SER A 81 6.67 1.91 -6.93
CA SER A 81 7.42 3.18 -7.03
C SER A 81 6.73 4.25 -7.86
N GLN A 82 5.88 3.84 -8.82
CA GLN A 82 5.04 4.75 -9.59
C GLN A 82 4.07 5.55 -8.71
N TYR A 83 3.70 5.02 -7.55
CA TYR A 83 2.78 5.65 -6.59
C TYR A 83 3.49 6.41 -5.47
N PHE A 84 4.84 6.42 -5.44
CA PHE A 84 5.57 7.08 -4.37
C PHE A 84 5.37 8.60 -4.41
N SER A 85 5.12 9.17 -3.22
CA SER A 85 5.10 10.61 -3.01
C SER A 85 6.49 11.22 -3.21
N VAL A 86 6.57 12.55 -3.36
CA VAL A 86 7.85 13.25 -3.47
C VAL A 86 8.76 12.96 -2.26
N ALA A 87 8.19 12.94 -1.05
CA ALA A 87 8.93 12.61 0.16
C ALA A 87 9.49 11.18 0.11
N LEU A 88 8.65 10.19 -0.23
CA LEU A 88 9.07 8.80 -0.30
C LEU A 88 10.14 8.58 -1.38
N ARG A 89 10.02 9.23 -2.55
CA ARG A 89 11.06 9.18 -3.59
C ARG A 89 12.40 9.74 -3.09
N ARG A 90 12.37 10.85 -2.37
CA ARG A 90 13.59 11.43 -1.77
C ARG A 90 14.20 10.49 -0.75
N ASP A 91 13.40 9.90 0.12
CA ASP A 91 13.88 8.98 1.15
C ASP A 91 14.41 7.68 0.52
N THR A 92 13.81 7.21 -0.58
CA THR A 92 14.33 6.09 -1.39
C THR A 92 15.67 6.42 -2.04
N MET A 93 15.85 7.63 -2.59
CA MET A 93 17.14 8.06 -3.14
C MET A 93 18.20 8.21 -2.04
N ALA A 94 17.81 8.70 -0.85
CA ALA A 94 18.70 8.76 0.30
C ALA A 94 19.11 7.36 0.79
N LEU A 95 18.20 6.39 0.74
CA LEU A 95 18.48 4.98 1.02
C LEU A 95 19.45 4.38 0.00
N ASP A 96 19.26 4.66 -1.30
CA ASP A 96 20.13 4.18 -2.40
C ASP A 96 21.57 4.69 -2.23
N ASN A 97 21.71 5.96 -1.87
CA ASN A 97 23.01 6.61 -1.65
C ASN A 97 23.63 6.27 -0.27
N GLY A 98 23.00 5.41 0.54
CA GLY A 98 23.46 5.07 1.89
C GLY A 98 23.38 6.22 2.91
N ALA A 99 22.70 7.32 2.59
CA ALA A 99 22.51 8.47 3.47
C ALA A 99 21.39 8.25 4.51
N LEU A 100 20.48 7.32 4.24
CA LEU A 100 19.42 6.89 5.16
C LEU A 100 19.65 5.42 5.56
N ALA A 101 19.66 5.13 6.86
CA ALA A 101 19.79 3.76 7.32
C ALA A 101 18.55 2.94 6.93
N VAL A 102 18.74 1.66 6.59
CA VAL A 102 17.65 0.76 6.18
C VAL A 102 16.53 0.69 7.22
N ASN A 103 16.89 0.66 8.50
CA ASN A 103 15.94 0.58 9.60
C ASN A 103 15.12 1.88 9.80
N ASP A 104 15.64 3.01 9.34
CA ASP A 104 14.97 4.31 9.38
C ASP A 104 14.06 4.54 8.18
N PHE A 105 14.17 3.69 7.14
CA PHE A 105 13.26 3.74 6.01
C PHE A 105 11.88 3.19 6.40
N GLY A 106 10.94 4.12 6.58
CA GLY A 106 9.54 3.83 6.86
C GLY A 106 8.67 4.99 6.42
N SER A 107 7.61 4.69 5.66
CA SER A 107 6.69 5.74 5.22
C SER A 107 5.28 5.20 5.01
N VAL A 108 4.31 6.11 5.07
CA VAL A 108 2.91 5.81 4.83
C VAL A 108 2.38 6.72 3.73
N LEU A 109 1.86 6.09 2.69
CA LEU A 109 1.15 6.71 1.58
C LEU A 109 -0.36 6.59 1.82
N VAL A 110 -1.05 7.72 1.79
CA VAL A 110 -2.52 7.76 1.83
C VAL A 110 -3.03 8.17 0.47
N SER A 111 -3.57 7.22 -0.28
CA SER A 111 -4.17 7.50 -1.59
C SER A 111 -5.56 8.09 -1.39
N ARG A 112 -5.87 9.18 -2.11
CA ARG A 112 -7.16 9.88 -2.01
C ARG A 112 -7.81 10.01 -3.39
N PHE A 113 -9.13 9.82 -3.44
CA PHE A 113 -9.96 10.13 -4.60
C PHE A 113 -11.04 11.11 -4.16
N LEU A 114 -11.14 12.27 -4.82
CA LEU A 114 -12.05 13.35 -4.43
C LEU A 114 -11.95 13.71 -2.92
N ARG A 115 -10.71 13.79 -2.40
CA ARG A 115 -10.38 14.02 -0.97
C ARG A 115 -10.79 12.88 -0.01
N ILE A 116 -11.46 11.84 -0.48
CA ILE A 116 -11.78 10.66 0.31
C ILE A 116 -10.59 9.70 0.27
N PRO A 117 -10.04 9.24 1.41
CA PRO A 117 -9.00 8.22 1.40
C PRO A 117 -9.56 6.91 0.82
N VAL A 118 -8.80 6.29 -0.07
CA VAL A 118 -9.18 5.04 -0.76
C VAL A 118 -8.22 3.90 -0.48
N ALA A 119 -7.01 4.19 0.01
CA ALA A 119 -6.04 3.19 0.45
C ALA A 119 -5.03 3.81 1.42
N TYR A 120 -4.60 3.01 2.39
CA TYR A 120 -3.48 3.28 3.27
C TYR A 120 -2.40 2.26 2.97
N THR A 121 -1.23 2.72 2.55
CA THR A 121 -0.10 1.85 2.20
C THR A 121 1.10 2.21 3.06
N ALA A 122 1.57 1.27 3.86
CA ALA A 122 2.81 1.39 4.63
C ALA A 122 3.95 0.72 3.86
N PHE A 123 5.09 1.40 3.78
CA PHE A 123 6.32 0.87 3.21
C PHE A 123 7.42 0.92 4.26
N TRP A 124 8.21 -0.14 4.35
CA TRP A 124 9.43 -0.15 5.17
C TRP A 124 10.44 -1.11 4.58
N ALA A 125 11.69 -0.98 5.01
CA ALA A 125 12.78 -1.85 4.60
C ALA A 125 13.30 -2.63 5.82
N VAL A 126 13.77 -3.84 5.58
CA VAL A 126 14.48 -4.66 6.57
C VAL A 126 15.79 -5.09 5.96
N ASN A 127 16.86 -5.02 6.74
CA ASN A 127 18.17 -5.48 6.30
C ASN A 127 18.21 -7.02 6.31
N THR A 128 18.51 -7.62 5.15
CA THR A 128 18.62 -9.08 5.02
C THR A 128 20.06 -9.53 4.98
N THR A 129 20.82 -9.03 4.02
CA THR A 129 22.23 -9.37 3.79
C THR A 129 22.97 -8.15 3.28
N THR A 130 24.31 -8.18 3.36
CA THR A 130 25.15 -7.12 2.82
C THR A 130 24.85 -6.89 1.34
N GLY A 131 24.34 -5.69 1.01
CA GLY A 131 23.99 -5.31 -0.36
C GLY A 131 22.57 -5.67 -0.82
N SER A 132 21.71 -6.22 0.04
CA SER A 132 20.29 -6.41 -0.28
C SER A 132 19.38 -5.97 0.86
N VAL A 133 18.21 -5.45 0.50
CA VAL A 133 17.16 -5.09 1.45
C VAL A 133 15.85 -5.78 1.08
N GLU A 134 15.14 -6.26 2.07
CA GLU A 134 13.75 -6.69 1.90
C GLU A 134 12.84 -5.48 2.05
N MET A 135 12.19 -5.11 0.96
CA MET A 135 11.18 -4.07 0.92
C MET A 135 9.83 -4.69 1.19
N TYR A 136 9.13 -4.14 2.18
CA TYR A 136 7.79 -4.53 2.52
C TYR A 136 6.81 -3.42 2.14
N GLY A 137 5.63 -3.84 1.69
CA GLY A 137 4.48 -2.98 1.46
C GLY A 137 3.26 -3.61 2.11
N ALA A 138 2.62 -2.94 3.06
CA ALA A 138 1.33 -3.34 3.59
C ALA A 138 0.25 -2.38 3.10
N MET A 139 -0.86 -2.90 2.60
CA MET A 139 -1.98 -2.13 2.08
C MET A 139 -3.26 -2.50 2.83
N GLN A 140 -3.99 -1.47 3.26
CA GLN A 140 -5.35 -1.59 3.76
C GLN A 140 -6.27 -0.66 2.98
N LEU A 141 -7.43 -1.17 2.62
CA LEU A 141 -8.54 -0.37 2.12
C LEU A 141 -9.39 0.14 3.30
N PRO A 142 -9.90 1.38 3.26
CA PRO A 142 -10.83 1.87 4.27
C PRO A 142 -12.14 1.08 4.26
N LEU A 143 -12.92 1.25 5.33
CA LEU A 143 -14.32 0.86 5.33
C LEU A 143 -15.10 1.91 4.54
N PHE A 144 -15.57 1.52 3.36
CA PHE A 144 -16.41 2.39 2.54
C PHE A 144 -17.84 2.36 3.07
N THR A 145 -18.51 3.51 3.06
CA THR A 145 -19.93 3.59 3.41
C THR A 145 -20.78 2.89 2.36
N VAL A 146 -21.97 2.42 2.77
CA VAL A 146 -22.97 1.84 1.85
C VAL A 146 -23.29 2.82 0.71
N ALA A 147 -23.35 4.12 1.01
CA ALA A 147 -23.56 5.17 0.03
C ALA A 147 -22.46 5.21 -1.06
N PHE A 148 -21.19 5.10 -0.66
CA PHE A 148 -20.09 5.01 -1.63
C PHE A 148 -20.18 3.74 -2.49
N GLY A 149 -20.56 2.61 -1.88
CA GLY A 149 -20.84 1.37 -2.60
C GLY A 149 -21.94 1.52 -3.64
N ALA A 150 -23.08 2.12 -3.26
CA ALA A 150 -24.20 2.38 -4.15
C ALA A 150 -23.83 3.34 -5.29
N LEU A 151 -23.09 4.42 -5.00
CA LEU A 151 -22.59 5.35 -6.02
C LEU A 151 -21.67 4.64 -7.02
N LYS A 152 -20.71 3.85 -6.52
CA LYS A 152 -19.79 3.06 -7.36
C LYS A 152 -20.55 2.07 -8.24
N PHE A 153 -21.59 1.42 -7.70
CA PHE A 153 -22.46 0.54 -8.47
C PHE A 153 -23.22 1.29 -9.57
N GLY A 154 -23.87 2.41 -9.23
CA GLY A 154 -24.59 3.24 -10.19
C GLY A 154 -23.70 3.75 -11.33
N MET A 155 -22.50 4.25 -11.01
CA MET A 155 -21.52 4.68 -12.02
C MET A 155 -21.14 3.53 -12.96
N ARG A 156 -20.95 2.32 -12.42
CA ARG A 156 -20.63 1.13 -13.22
C ARG A 156 -21.77 0.75 -14.15
N ALA A 157 -23.01 0.79 -13.68
CA ALA A 157 -24.19 0.51 -14.50
C ALA A 157 -24.29 1.51 -15.66
N VAL A 158 -24.20 2.82 -15.38
CA VAL A 158 -24.24 3.88 -16.40
C VAL A 158 -23.12 3.73 -17.42
N MET A 159 -21.88 3.52 -16.97
CA MET A 159 -20.73 3.33 -17.87
C MET A 159 -20.89 2.08 -18.73
N THR A 160 -21.43 0.98 -18.17
CA THR A 160 -21.69 -0.25 -18.93
C THR A 160 -22.77 -0.02 -19.98
N THR A 161 -23.90 0.60 -19.63
CA THR A 161 -24.96 0.97 -20.58
C THR A 161 -24.43 1.89 -21.69
N TYR A 162 -23.58 2.86 -21.35
CA TYR A 162 -22.97 3.77 -22.32
C TYR A 162 -22.04 3.04 -23.30
N ILE A 163 -21.18 2.14 -22.80
CA ILE A 163 -20.31 1.33 -23.66
C ILE A 163 -21.14 0.46 -24.60
N VAL A 164 -22.17 -0.22 -24.07
CA VAL A 164 -23.07 -1.07 -24.89
C VAL A 164 -23.82 -0.24 -25.93
N TRP A 165 -24.22 0.99 -25.61
CA TRP A 165 -24.89 1.88 -26.57
C TRP A 165 -23.96 2.39 -27.68
N LEU A 166 -22.67 2.54 -27.39
CA LEU A 166 -21.67 2.95 -28.39
C LEU A 166 -21.23 1.82 -29.33
N MET A 167 -21.43 0.56 -28.94
CA MET A 167 -21.09 -0.62 -29.74
C MET A 167 -22.23 -0.98 -30.69
#